data_AF-A0A830BPE1-F1
#
_entry.id   AF-A0A830BPE1-F1
#
_cell.length_a   1.000
_cell.length_b   1.000
_cell.length_c   1.000
_cell.angle_alpha   90.00
_cell.angle_beta   90.00
_cell.angle_gamma   90.00
#
_symmetry.space_group_name_H-M   'P 1'
#
loop_
_entity.id
_entity.type
_entity.pdbx_description
1 polymer ?
#
loop_
_entity_poly.entity_id
_entity_poly.type
_entity_poly.pdbx_seq_one_letter_code
_entity_poly.pdbx_strand_id
1 'polypeptide(L)' 'MVNEFGIEPRIEHYGCVVDVLGRAGLIDETIRFVETMRLEPNAVIWATLLSALRIHKNRDLLLGIRGISE' A
#
# COMPACT_ATOMS: atom_id res chain seq x y z
N MET A 1 -9.99 -14.97 2.62
CA MET A 1 -9.79 -15.60 1.29
C MET A 1 -9.50 -17.09 1.39
N VAL A 2 -8.30 -17.52 1.85
CA VAL A 2 -7.96 -18.96 1.91
C VAL A 2 -8.75 -19.70 2.99
N ASN A 3 -8.69 -19.21 4.23
CA ASN A 3 -9.29 -19.93 5.37
C ASN A 3 -10.81 -19.88 5.43
N GLU A 4 -11.42 -18.90 4.75
CA GLU A 4 -12.86 -18.63 4.84
C GLU A 4 -13.61 -19.03 3.57
N PHE A 5 -12.98 -18.90 2.40
CA PHE A 5 -13.63 -19.16 1.11
C PHE A 5 -12.90 -20.25 0.29
N GLY A 6 -11.77 -20.78 0.77
CA GLY A 6 -10.97 -21.76 0.02
C GLY A 6 -10.31 -21.19 -1.24
N ILE A 7 -10.25 -19.86 -1.39
CA ILE A 7 -9.72 -19.19 -2.58
C ILE A 7 -8.25 -18.83 -2.37
N GLU A 8 -7.36 -19.40 -3.18
CA GLU A 8 -5.95 -19.05 -3.18
C GLU A 8 -5.73 -17.65 -3.80
N PRO A 9 -5.03 -16.72 -3.12
CA PRO A 9 -4.86 -15.38 -3.62
C PRO A 9 -3.84 -15.38 -4.76
N ARG A 10 -4.30 -14.98 -5.94
CA ARG A 10 -3.44 -14.61 -7.06
C ARG A 10 -2.83 -13.22 -6.89
N ILE A 11 -1.81 -12.92 -7.70
CA ILE A 11 -1.05 -11.66 -7.66
C ILE A 11 -1.95 -10.41 -7.79
N GLU A 12 -3.05 -10.49 -8.52
CA GLU A 12 -4.00 -9.38 -8.69
C GLU A 12 -4.73 -9.03 -7.38
N HIS A 13 -5.03 -10.04 -6.55
CA HIS A 13 -5.68 -9.81 -5.26
C HIS A 13 -4.74 -9.10 -4.29
N TYR A 14 -3.45 -9.48 -4.29
CA TYR A 14 -2.44 -8.75 -3.51
C TYR A 14 -2.32 -7.30 -3.99
N GLY A 15 -2.35 -7.07 -5.31
CA GLY A 15 -2.36 -5.72 -5.88
C GLY A 15 -3.52 -4.87 -5.39
N CYS A 16 -4.73 -5.42 -5.32
CA CYS A 16 -5.89 -4.73 -4.75
C CYS A 16 -5.68 -4.36 -3.27
N VAL A 17 -5.18 -5.29 -2.45
CA VAL A 17 -4.95 -4.99 -1.02
C VAL A 17 -3.89 -3.92 -0.84
N VAL A 18 -2.80 -3.96 -1.60
CA VAL A 18 -1.74 -2.95 -1.59
C VAL A 18 -2.26 -1.57 -2.02
N ASP A 19 -3.10 -1.49 -3.06
CA ASP A 19 -3.72 -0.22 -3.49
C ASP A 19 -4.65 0.35 -2.40
N VAL A 20 -5.47 -0.50 -1.78
CA VAL A 20 -6.40 -0.09 -0.71
C VAL A 20 -5.65 0.44 0.52
N LEU A 21 -4.70 -0.33 1.06
CA LEU A 21 -3.91 0.08 2.22
C LEU A 21 -3.08 1.32 1.90
N GLY A 22 -2.46 1.34 0.72
CA GLY A 22 -1.66 2.45 0.25
C GLY A 22 -2.45 3.75 0.16
N ARG A 23 -3.66 3.74 -0.41
CA ARG A 23 -4.53 4.92 -0.50
C ARG A 23 -5.08 5.38 0.86
N ALA A 24 -5.23 4.46 1.81
CA ALA A 24 -5.63 4.80 3.16
C ALA A 24 -4.52 5.49 3.97
N GLY A 25 -3.28 5.53 3.46
CA GLY A 25 -2.12 6.06 4.18
C GLY A 25 -1.58 5.12 5.25
N LEU A 26 -2.00 3.86 5.21
CA LEU A 26 -1.55 2.79 6.08
C LEU A 26 -0.24 2.22 5.54
N ILE A 27 0.78 3.08 5.46
CA ILE A 27 2.04 2.79 4.78
C ILE A 27 2.76 1.62 5.44
N ASP A 28 2.87 1.62 6.76
CA ASP A 28 3.56 0.56 7.49
C ASP A 28 2.81 -0.78 7.38
N GLU A 29 1.47 -0.79 7.41
CA GLU A 29 0.70 -2.00 7.09
C GLU A 29 0.94 -2.47 5.65
N THR A 30 1.00 -1.54 4.69
CA THR A 30 1.20 -1.88 3.28
C THR A 30 2.56 -2.56 3.08
N ILE A 31 3.63 -2.05 3.70
CA ILE A 31 4.98 -2.63 3.62
C ILE A 31 4.99 -4.02 4.25
N ARG A 32 4.50 -4.16 5.49
CA ARG A 32 4.39 -5.47 6.17
C ARG A 32 3.57 -6.47 5.35
N PHE A 33 2.50 -6.01 4.71
CA PHE A 33 1.68 -6.86 3.86
C PHE A 33 2.48 -7.40 2.67
N VAL A 34 3.25 -6.55 1.97
CA VAL A 34 4.11 -6.97 0.85
C VAL A 34 5.19 -7.95 1.30
N GLU A 35 5.80 -7.74 2.47
CA GLU A 35 6.82 -8.63 3.04
C GLU A 35 6.28 -10.01 3.45
N THR A 36 4.99 -10.10 3.78
CA THR A 36 4.33 -11.34 4.23
C THR A 36 3.59 -12.07 3.10
N MET A 37 3.69 -11.58 1.86
CA MET A 37 3.07 -12.22 0.70
C MET A 37 3.65 -13.63 0.50
N ARG A 38 2.76 -14.59 0.19
CA ARG A 38 3.15 -15.95 -0.18
C ARG A 38 3.71 -16.05 -1.61
N LEU A 39 3.43 -15.04 -2.42
CA LEU A 39 3.91 -14.92 -3.80
C LEU A 39 4.92 -13.78 -3.86
N GLU A 40 5.92 -13.93 -4.72
CA GLU A 40 6.92 -12.89 -4.90
C GLU A 40 6.28 -11.62 -5.51
N PRO A 41 6.48 -10.45 -4.90
CA PRO A 41 5.92 -9.21 -5.41
C PRO A 41 6.47 -8.87 -6.79
N ASN A 42 5.59 -8.64 -7.76
CA ASN A 42 6.00 -8.25 -9.11
C ASN A 42 6.11 -6.72 -9.26
N ALA A 43 6.53 -6.27 -10.45
CA ALA A 43 6.68 -4.85 -10.75
C ALA A 43 5.41 -4.02 -10.51
N VAL A 44 4.23 -4.60 -10.69
CA VAL A 44 2.95 -3.92 -10.45
C VAL A 44 2.75 -3.65 -8.97
N ILE A 45 3.04 -4.62 -8.09
CA ILE A 45 2.97 -4.44 -6.64
C ILE A 45 3.88 -3.30 -6.19
N TRP A 46 5.13 -3.30 -6.64
CA TRP A 46 6.10 -2.26 -6.29
C TRP A 46 5.68 -0.89 -6.83
N ALA A 47 5.18 -0.82 -8.06
CA ALA A 47 4.69 0.43 -8.64
C ALA A 47 3.51 1.01 -7.84
N THR A 48 2.56 0.18 -7.42
CA THR A 48 1.43 0.59 -6.59
C THR A 48 1.88 1.12 -5.23
N LEU A 49 2.76 0.39 -4.54
CA LEU A 49 3.31 0.79 -3.25
C LEU A 49 4.05 2.14 -3.34
N LEU A 50 4.92 2.30 -4.35
CA LEU A 50 5.65 3.57 -4.59
C LEU A 50 4.71 4.73 -4.90
N SER A 51 3.63 4.49 -5.66
CA SER A 51 2.62 5.50 -5.96
C SER A 51 1.93 5.99 -4.68
N ALA A 52 1.54 5.07 -3.80
CA ALA A 52 0.96 5.40 -2.50
C ALA A 52 1.92 6.21 -1.63
N LEU A 53 3.17 5.74 -1.46
CA LEU A 53 4.20 6.44 -0.68
C LEU A 53 4.41 7.89 -1.15
N ARG A 54 4.45 8.11 -2.47
CA ARG A 54 4.62 9.44 -3.05
C ARG A 54 3.47 10.38 -2.70
N ILE A 55 2.23 9.90 -2.75
CA ILE A 55 1.04 10.70 -2.42
C ILE A 55 1.07 11.11 -0.94
N HIS A 56 1.39 10.17 -0.05
CA HIS A 56 1.42 10.44 1.39
C HIS A 56 2.55 11.37 1.79
N LYS A 57 3.76 11.19 1.24
CA LYS A 57 4.87 12.13 1.47
C LYS A 57 4.52 13.56 1.04
N ASN A 58 3.86 13.73 -0.11
CA ASN A 58 3.42 15.04 -0.56
C ASN A 58 2.37 15.65 0.37
N ARG A 59 1.43 14.84 0.88
CA ARG A 59 0.42 15.30 1.84
C ARG A 59 1.06 15.75 3.15
N ASP A 60 2.01 14.99 3.70
CA ASP A 60 2.65 15.32 4.97
C ASP A 60 3.51 16.60 4.84
N LEU A 61 4.20 16.78 3.70
CA LEU A 61 4.89 18.04 3.38
C LEU A 61 3.92 19.22 3.29
N LEU A 62 2.77 19.06 2.62
CA LEU A 62 1.75 20.11 2.51
C LEU A 62 1.17 20.51 3.87
N LEU A 63 0.94 19.52 4.75
CA LEU A 63 0.49 19.78 6.13
C LEU A 63 1.58 20.52 6.93
N GLY A 64 2.84 20.14 6.78
CA GLY A 64 3.97 20.83 7.41
C GLY A 64 4.10 22.28 6.96
N ILE A 65 3.92 22.59 5.67
CA ILE A 65 3.95 23.97 5.16
C ILE A 65 2.78 24.79 5.74
N ARG A 66 1.58 24.22 5.84
CA ARG A 66 0.41 24.90 6.41
C ARG A 66 0.58 25.22 7.91
N GLY A 67 1.26 24.35 8.66
CA GLY A 67 1.55 24.59 10.08
C GLY A 67 2.62 25.65 10.36
N ILE A 68 3.32 26.15 9.33
CA ILE A 68 4.34 27.21 9.45
C ILE A 68 3.75 28.59 9.08
N SER A 69 2.55 28.62 8.50
CA SER A 69 1.85 29.85 8.07
C SER A 69 0.87 30.44 9.10
N GLU A 70 0.82 29.89 10.31
CA GLU A 70 0.14 30.45 11.49
C GLU A 70 1.16 30.84 12.56
#